data_AF-A0AAV6PR69-F1
#
_entry.id   AF-A0AAV6PR69-F1
#
_cell.length_a   1.000
_cell.length_b   1.000
_cell.length_c   1.000
_cell.angle_alpha   90.00
_cell.angle_beta   90.00
_cell.angle_gamma   90.00
#
_symmetry.space_group_name_H-M   'P 1'
#
loop_
_entity.id
_entity.type
_entity.pdbx_description
1 polymer ?
#
loop_
_entity_poly.entity_id
_entity_poly.type
_entity_poly.pdbx_seq_one_letter_code
_entity_poly.pdbx_strand_id
1 'polypeptide(L)'
;MTLMVCHFTTSVKESYQHPYDQVTDEPCADPRTSYRCLHHRITYKTAYRQAVKTDYRKRYQCCPGFYESRDKCVPRCTKECVHGRCVAPDRCQCEGGWRGDDCSSVCADL
;
A
#
# COMPACT_ATOMS: atom_id res chain seq x y z
N MET A 1 5.16 -1.57 32.57
CA MET A 1 5.70 -1.18 31.25
C MET A 1 5.40 -2.28 30.25
N THR A 2 4.50 -2.04 29.31
CA THR A 2 4.07 -3.04 28.31
C THR A 2 4.95 -2.92 27.06
N LEU A 3 5.58 -4.00 26.63
CA LEU A 3 6.34 -4.04 25.37
C LEU A 3 5.34 -4.04 24.19
N MET A 4 5.34 -2.98 23.38
CA MET A 4 4.55 -2.95 22.14
C MET A 4 5.43 -3.24 20.93
N VAL A 5 4.87 -4.00 19.99
CA VAL A 5 5.43 -4.18 18.64
C VAL A 5 4.73 -3.17 17.73
N CYS A 6 5.44 -2.14 17.32
CA CYS A 6 4.96 -1.14 16.38
C CYS A 6 5.28 -1.58 14.95
N HIS A 7 4.32 -1.49 14.04
CA HIS A 7 4.60 -1.63 12.62
C HIS A 7 4.90 -0.25 12.02
N PHE A 8 5.79 -0.20 11.04
CA PHE A 8 6.12 1.01 10.30
C PHE A 8 6.41 0.65 8.85
N THR A 9 6.16 1.57 7.94
CA THR A 9 6.43 1.36 6.51
C THR A 9 7.70 2.07 6.09
N THR A 10 8.56 1.37 5.36
CA THR A 10 9.78 1.94 4.78
C THR A 10 9.73 1.83 3.25
N SER A 11 10.19 2.87 2.57
CA SER A 11 10.42 2.83 1.12
C SER A 11 11.72 2.06 0.85
N VAL A 12 11.62 0.99 0.06
CA VAL A 12 12.74 0.15 -0.32
C VAL A 12 12.83 0.03 -1.84
N LYS A 13 14.04 -0.08 -2.39
CA LYS A 13 14.25 -0.35 -3.81
C LYS A 13 14.19 -1.85 -4.05
N GLU A 14 13.21 -2.31 -4.80
CA GLU A 14 12.96 -3.72 -5.11
C GLU A 14 13.22 -3.98 -6.60
N SER A 15 13.88 -5.10 -6.92
CA SER A 15 14.04 -5.56 -8.30
C SER A 15 12.83 -6.37 -8.77
N TYR A 16 12.40 -6.17 -10.00
CA TYR A 16 11.33 -6.95 -10.63
C TYR A 16 11.67 -7.27 -12.10
N GLN A 17 11.00 -8.28 -12.66
CA GLN A 17 11.14 -8.65 -14.06
C GLN A 17 10.22 -7.77 -14.92
N HIS A 18 10.81 -6.94 -15.78
CA HIS A 18 10.09 -6.06 -16.69
C HIS A 18 10.13 -6.63 -18.12
N PRO A 19 8.98 -6.77 -18.80
CA PRO A 19 8.92 -7.26 -20.17
C PRO A 19 9.44 -6.19 -21.15
N TYR A 20 10.22 -6.62 -22.13
CA TYR A 20 10.79 -5.80 -23.19
C TYR A 20 10.58 -6.51 -24.53
N ASP A 21 10.01 -5.79 -25.51
CA ASP A 21 9.84 -6.31 -26.85
C ASP A 21 11.16 -6.29 -27.60
N GLN A 22 11.60 -7.46 -28.04
CA GLN A 22 12.70 -7.57 -28.99
C GLN A 22 12.09 -7.81 -30.36
N VAL A 23 12.19 -6.81 -31.22
CA VAL A 23 11.74 -6.87 -32.60
C VAL A 23 12.94 -7.17 -33.48
N THR A 24 12.91 -8.32 -34.14
CA THR A 24 13.92 -8.70 -35.13
C THR A 24 13.27 -8.81 -36.50
N ASP A 25 14.01 -8.44 -37.53
CA ASP A 25 13.54 -8.48 -38.90
C ASP A 25 14.22 -9.65 -39.63
N GLU A 26 13.43 -10.63 -40.05
CA GLU A 26 13.92 -11.90 -40.58
C GLU A 26 13.11 -12.31 -41.83
N PRO A 27 13.71 -13.02 -42.82
CA PRO A 27 12.97 -13.48 -43.99
C PRO A 27 11.79 -14.35 -43.59
N CYS A 28 10.63 -14.11 -44.20
CA CYS A 28 9.46 -14.91 -43.94
C CYS A 28 9.71 -16.36 -44.42
N ALA A 29 9.10 -17.36 -43.75
CA ALA A 29 9.31 -18.78 -44.03
C ALA A 29 8.82 -19.24 -45.42
N ASP A 30 8.17 -18.36 -46.20
CA ASP A 30 7.68 -18.65 -47.54
C ASP A 30 8.83 -18.57 -48.57
N PRO A 31 9.23 -19.69 -49.20
CA PRO A 31 10.33 -19.72 -50.16
C PRO A 31 10.08 -18.92 -51.46
N ARG A 32 8.84 -18.48 -51.72
CA ARG A 32 8.43 -17.81 -52.97
C ARG A 32 8.40 -16.29 -52.87
N THR A 33 8.60 -15.73 -51.68
CA THR A 33 8.46 -14.29 -51.48
C THR A 33 9.69 -13.71 -50.80
N SER A 34 10.17 -12.55 -51.30
CA SER A 34 11.32 -11.85 -50.72
C SER A 34 10.93 -10.90 -49.57
N TYR A 35 9.80 -11.18 -48.89
CA TYR A 35 9.30 -10.31 -47.83
C TYR A 35 10.07 -10.54 -46.53
N ARG A 36 10.23 -9.45 -45.76
CA ARG A 36 10.84 -9.45 -44.44
C ARG A 36 9.72 -9.32 -43.40
N CYS A 37 9.74 -10.20 -42.41
CA CYS A 37 8.73 -10.30 -41.37
C CYS A 37 9.33 -9.81 -40.05
N LEU A 38 8.56 -9.01 -39.31
CA LEU A 38 8.92 -8.62 -37.95
C LEU A 38 8.56 -9.74 -36.98
N HIS A 39 9.56 -10.26 -36.28
CA HIS A 39 9.41 -11.25 -35.25
C HIS A 39 9.48 -10.57 -33.88
N HIS A 40 8.39 -10.68 -33.11
CA HIS A 40 8.28 -10.10 -31.78
C HIS A 40 8.57 -11.16 -30.72
N ARG A 41 9.60 -10.92 -29.91
CA ARG A 41 9.94 -11.77 -28.77
C ARG A 41 9.91 -10.95 -27.49
N ILE A 42 9.05 -11.34 -26.55
CA ILE A 42 9.05 -10.74 -25.21
C ILE A 42 10.21 -11.31 -24.41
N THR A 43 11.08 -10.43 -23.94
CA THR A 43 12.20 -10.77 -23.06
C THR A 43 12.07 -10.05 -21.73
N TYR A 44 12.44 -10.70 -20.65
CA TYR A 44 12.35 -10.10 -19.31
C TYR A 44 13.71 -9.58 -18.89
N LYS A 45 13.78 -8.31 -18.50
CA LYS A 45 14.98 -7.67 -17.96
C LYS A 45 14.71 -7.23 -16.53
N THR A 46 15.74 -7.28 -15.69
CA THR A 46 15.63 -6.78 -14.31
C THR A 46 15.51 -5.26 -14.32
N ALA A 47 14.41 -4.76 -13.79
CA ALA A 47 14.18 -3.34 -13.51
C ALA A 47 14.00 -3.12 -12.00
N TYR A 48 14.01 -1.87 -11.56
CA TYR A 48 13.87 -1.51 -10.15
C TYR A 48 12.67 -0.61 -9.94
N ARG A 49 11.95 -0.81 -8.83
CA ARG A 49 10.84 0.05 -8.39
C ARG A 49 10.99 0.39 -6.92
N GLN A 50 10.34 1.47 -6.49
CA GLN A 50 10.15 1.74 -5.07
C GLN A 50 8.95 0.91 -4.58
N ALA A 51 9.19 0.11 -3.53
CA ALA A 51 8.18 -0.67 -2.86
C ALA A 51 8.06 -0.20 -1.41
N VAL A 52 6.83 -0.20 -0.87
CA VAL A 52 6.58 0.12 0.53
C VAL A 52 6.53 -1.18 1.32
N LYS A 53 7.49 -1.40 2.22
CA LYS A 53 7.57 -2.60 3.04
C LYS A 53 7.19 -2.29 4.48
N THR A 54 6.40 -3.16 5.10
CA THR A 54 6.07 -3.05 6.52
C THR A 54 7.10 -3.81 7.35
N ASP A 55 7.65 -3.14 8.36
CA ASP A 55 8.62 -3.67 9.32
C ASP A 55 8.07 -3.50 10.74
N TYR A 56 8.61 -4.23 11.71
CA TYR A 56 8.11 -4.33 13.08
C TYR A 56 9.23 -4.02 14.09
N ARG A 57 9.05 -2.96 14.88
CA ARG A 57 9.99 -2.53 15.93
C ARG A 57 9.38 -2.65 17.31
N LYS A 58 10.10 -3.31 18.23
CA LYS A 58 9.74 -3.36 19.66
C LYS A 58 10.10 -2.02 20.32
N ARG A 59 9.14 -1.39 21.02
CA ARG A 59 9.35 -0.13 21.77
C ARG A 59 8.77 -0.24 23.19
N TYR A 60 9.44 0.42 24.14
CA TYR A 60 9.00 0.55 25.55
C TYR A 60 8.04 1.73 25.80
N GLN A 61 7.82 2.57 24.78
CA GLN A 61 6.87 3.70 24.79
C GLN A 61 5.81 3.46 23.71
N CYS A 62 4.70 4.19 23.77
CA CYS A 62 3.65 4.12 22.77
C CYS A 62 4.15 4.38 21.34
N CYS A 63 3.54 3.71 20.37
CA CYS A 63 3.82 3.90 18.94
C CYS A 63 3.39 5.32 18.50
N PRO A 64 3.97 5.86 17.41
CA PRO A 64 3.48 7.10 16.81
C PRO A 64 1.96 7.03 16.55
N GLY A 65 1.25 8.12 16.84
CA GLY A 65 -0.20 8.15 16.76
C GLY A 65 -0.93 7.54 17.96
N PHE A 66 -0.23 7.10 19.00
CA PHE A 66 -0.80 6.72 20.29
C PHE A 66 -0.21 7.59 21.39
N TYR A 67 -1.01 7.89 22.41
CA TYR A 67 -0.57 8.59 23.62
C TYR A 67 -0.78 7.71 24.85
N GLU A 68 0.02 7.95 25.89
CA GLU A 68 -0.08 7.20 27.13
C GLU A 68 -1.18 7.78 28.03
N SER A 69 -2.07 6.92 28.51
CA SER A 69 -3.13 7.25 29.46
C SER A 69 -3.36 6.06 30.40
N ARG A 70 -3.18 6.27 31.71
CA ARG A 70 -3.33 5.23 32.76
C ARG A 70 -2.57 3.94 32.41
N ASP A 71 -1.29 4.07 32.06
CA ASP A 71 -0.39 2.97 31.66
C ASP A 71 -0.84 2.18 30.41
N LYS A 72 -1.76 2.74 29.63
CA LYS A 72 -2.25 2.18 28.36
C LYS A 72 -1.92 3.12 27.22
N CYS A 73 -1.57 2.57 26.06
CA CYS A 73 -1.47 3.36 24.84
C CYS A 73 -2.85 3.47 24.19
N VAL A 74 -3.36 4.69 24.12
CA VAL A 74 -4.65 5.04 23.53
C VAL A 74 -4.41 5.68 22.16
N PRO A 75 -5.16 5.31 21.11
CA PRO A 75 -4.99 5.92 19.79
C PRO A 75 -5.33 7.40 19.82
N ARG A 76 -4.58 8.18 19.05
CA ARG A 76 -4.77 9.61 18.87
C ARG A 76 -5.49 9.86 17.55
N CYS A 77 -6.64 10.51 17.61
CA CYS A 77 -7.33 11.02 16.44
C CYS A 77 -7.17 12.55 16.42
N THR A 78 -6.70 13.10 15.30
CA THR A 78 -6.54 14.55 15.10
C THR A 78 -7.89 15.28 15.09
N LYS A 79 -8.91 14.64 14.51
CA LYS A 79 -10.31 15.03 14.63
C LYS A 79 -11.00 14.15 15.67
N GLU A 80 -11.87 14.75 16.46
CA GLU A 80 -12.68 13.99 17.41
C GLU A 80 -13.72 13.13 16.67
N CYS A 81 -13.87 11.87 17.05
CA CYS A 81 -14.91 11.00 16.50
C CYS A 81 -16.25 11.36 17.17
N VAL A 82 -17.09 12.15 16.49
CA VAL A 82 -18.31 12.73 17.09
C VAL A 82 -19.32 11.64 17.47
N HIS A 83 -19.63 10.74 16.53
CA HIS A 83 -20.52 9.59 16.73
C HIS A 83 -19.77 8.29 16.53
N GLY A 84 -18.77 8.07 17.36
CA GLY A 84 -17.92 6.90 17.27
C GLY A 84 -16.77 6.93 18.26
N ARG A 85 -15.83 6.01 18.07
CA ARG A 85 -14.64 5.92 18.91
C ARG A 85 -13.37 5.84 18.07
N CYS A 86 -12.29 6.44 18.57
CA CYS A 86 -10.97 6.33 17.96
C CYS A 86 -10.44 4.90 18.16
N VAL A 87 -10.23 4.16 17.08
CA VAL A 87 -9.79 2.74 17.13
C VAL A 87 -8.36 2.53 16.64
N ALA A 88 -7.81 3.51 15.94
CA ALA A 88 -6.42 3.56 15.48
C ALA A 88 -6.03 5.03 15.23
N PRO A 89 -4.74 5.35 15.03
CA PRO A 89 -4.32 6.71 14.72
C PRO A 89 -5.12 7.26 13.55
N ASP A 90 -5.76 8.40 13.76
CA ASP A 90 -6.60 9.10 12.77
C ASP A 90 -7.69 8.23 12.11
N ARG A 91 -8.18 7.19 12.81
CA ARG A 91 -9.25 6.32 12.32
C ARG A 91 -10.35 6.13 13.36
N CYS A 92 -11.51 6.67 13.03
CA CYS A 92 -12.74 6.48 13.80
C CYS A 92 -13.48 5.20 13.39
N GLN A 93 -14.05 4.51 14.36
CA GLN A 93 -15.11 3.53 14.15
C GLN A 93 -16.44 4.23 14.44
N CYS A 94 -17.22 4.48 13.40
CA CYS A 94 -18.51 5.14 13.53
C CYS A 94 -19.59 4.19 14.05
N GLU A 95 -20.53 4.77 14.77
CA GLU A 95 -21.77 4.10 15.18
C GLU A 95 -22.69 3.86 13.97
N GLY A 96 -23.69 2.99 14.14
CA GLY A 96 -24.66 2.70 13.08
C GLY A 96 -25.38 3.97 12.63
N GLY A 97 -25.48 4.17 11.31
CA GLY A 97 -26.09 5.37 10.73
C GLY A 97 -25.14 6.57 10.58
N TRP A 98 -23.86 6.45 10.94
CA TRP A 98 -22.86 7.52 10.80
C TRP A 98 -21.68 7.12 9.90
N ARG A 99 -21.09 8.10 9.21
CA ARG A 99 -19.97 7.96 8.29
C ARG A 99 -19.09 9.22 8.24
N GLY A 100 -18.01 9.13 7.48
CA GLY A 100 -16.99 10.18 7.36
C GLY A 100 -15.81 9.94 8.31
N ASP A 101 -14.71 10.68 8.10
CA ASP A 101 -13.48 10.48 8.85
C ASP A 101 -13.63 10.73 10.36
N ASP A 102 -14.56 11.62 10.74
CA ASP A 102 -14.88 12.04 12.11
C ASP A 102 -16.27 11.58 12.57
N CYS A 103 -16.96 10.75 11.79
CA CYS A 103 -18.32 10.29 12.08
C CYS A 103 -19.36 11.43 12.24
N SER A 104 -19.17 12.55 11.53
CA SER A 104 -20.08 13.70 11.55
C SER A 104 -21.26 13.58 10.58
N SER A 105 -21.19 12.67 9.60
CA SER A 105 -22.17 12.59 8.51
C SER A 105 -23.14 11.43 8.73
N VAL A 106 -24.44 11.67 8.60
CA VAL A 106 -25.48 10.63 8.64
C VAL A 106 -25.46 9.82 7.35
N CYS A 107 -25.65 8.50 7.44
CA CYS A 107 -25.93 7.65 6.29
C CYS A 107 -27.33 7.98 5.77
N ALA A 108 -27.45 8.33 4.48
CA ALA A 108 -28.76 8.40 3.86
C ALA A 108 -29.28 6.97 3.70
N ASP A 109 -30.28 6.60 4.50
CA ASP A 109 -31.08 5.40 4.27
C ASP A 109 -31.73 5.55 2.89
N LEU A 110 -31.39 4.64 1.98
CA LEU A 110 -32.00 4.47 0.66
C LEU A 110 -32.76 3.15 0.64
#